data_AF-A0AAE3AH39-F1
#
_entry.id   AF-A0AAE3AH39-F1
#
_cell.length_a   1.000
_cell.length_b   1.000
_cell.length_c   1.000
_cell.angle_alpha   90.00
_cell.angle_beta   90.00
_cell.angle_gamma   90.00
#
_symmetry.space_group_name_H-M   'P 1'
#
loop_
_entity.id
_entity.type
_entity.pdbx_description
1 polymer ?
#
loop_
_entity_poly.entity_id
_entity_poly.type
_entity_poly.pdbx_seq_one_letter_code
_entity_poly.pdbx_strand_id
1 'polypeptide(L)'
;MSYPKTGEEVYVSLNLSNTMLTGIGKGTITREEVSADYLKRLFARYGVIVSAKPEQRRLLELVNDNFDLGLEIPETLKLFQLSEQHRRLVVINVQGLRRKNGSLLPEYTEEEFNEATFIFVKYYIQGRHYDELVEENKKLQFELDQEVEWRNRTDNG
;
A
#
# COMPACT_ATOMS: atom_id res chain seq x y z
N MET A 1 7.46 -17.51 12.99
CA MET A 1 6.58 -16.67 13.85
C MET A 1 5.35 -16.30 13.03
N SER A 2 4.19 -16.19 13.66
CA SER A 2 2.98 -15.69 12.98
C SER A 2 2.71 -14.25 13.44
N TYR A 3 2.33 -13.38 12.50
CA TYR A 3 1.96 -12.00 12.80
C TYR A 3 0.63 -11.93 13.56
N PRO A 4 0.41 -10.88 14.38
CA PRO A 4 -0.84 -10.75 15.13
C PRO A 4 -2.04 -10.59 14.19
N LYS A 5 -3.24 -10.91 14.70
CA LYS A 5 -4.53 -10.56 14.07
C LYS A 5 -5.13 -9.43 14.90
N THR A 6 -5.30 -8.26 14.30
CA THR A 6 -5.64 -7.01 14.99
C THR A 6 -6.96 -6.40 14.52
N GLY A 7 -7.51 -6.85 13.39
CA GLY A 7 -8.62 -6.18 12.69
C GLY A 7 -8.19 -4.93 11.91
N GLU A 8 -6.91 -4.57 12.00
CA GLU A 8 -6.27 -3.41 11.40
C GLU A 8 -5.10 -3.82 10.47
N GLU A 9 -5.15 -5.05 9.96
CA GLU A 9 -4.06 -5.68 9.23
C GLU A 9 -3.65 -4.92 7.97
N VAL A 10 -2.37 -5.09 7.63
CA VAL A 10 -1.86 -4.65 6.34
C VAL A 10 -2.23 -5.68 5.28
N TYR A 11 -2.90 -5.26 4.22
CA TYR A 11 -3.13 -6.10 3.06
C TYR A 11 -1.89 -6.13 2.18
N VAL A 12 -1.46 -7.33 1.77
CA VAL A 12 -0.36 -7.54 0.83
C VAL A 12 -0.90 -8.17 -0.44
N SER A 13 -0.58 -7.58 -1.59
CA SER A 13 -0.97 -8.10 -2.91
C SER A 13 0.17 -7.95 -3.92
N LEU A 14 0.14 -8.72 -5.00
CA LEU A 14 1.06 -8.57 -6.15
C LEU A 14 0.52 -7.59 -7.21
N ASN A 15 -0.71 -7.10 -7.01
CA ASN A 15 -1.33 -6.10 -7.87
C ASN A 15 -2.28 -5.19 -7.08
N LEU A 16 -2.58 -4.03 -7.67
CA LEU A 16 -3.67 -3.16 -7.25
C LEU A 16 -4.77 -3.24 -8.30
N SER A 17 -5.98 -3.66 -7.91
CA SER A 17 -7.14 -3.70 -8.81
C SER A 17 -8.15 -2.61 -8.49
N ASN A 18 -8.87 -2.13 -9.51
CA ASN A 18 -9.96 -1.15 -9.31
C ASN A 18 -11.05 -1.67 -8.38
N THR A 19 -11.27 -2.99 -8.34
CA THR A 19 -12.23 -3.61 -7.41
C THR A 19 -11.83 -3.49 -5.95
N MET A 20 -10.53 -3.33 -5.64
CA MET A 20 -10.09 -3.02 -4.28
C MET A 20 -10.44 -1.58 -3.90
N LEU A 21 -10.61 -0.68 -4.87
CA LEU A 21 -10.82 0.75 -4.64
C LEU A 21 -12.30 1.15 -4.58
N THR A 22 -13.23 0.25 -4.89
CA THR A 22 -14.67 0.57 -4.96
C THR A 22 -15.24 1.06 -3.63
N GLY A 23 -14.66 0.65 -2.50
CA GLY A 23 -15.09 1.07 -1.17
C GLY A 23 -14.67 2.48 -0.76
N ILE A 24 -13.79 3.15 -1.53
CA ILE A 24 -13.21 4.46 -1.18
C ILE A 24 -14.07 5.62 -1.71
N GLY A 25 -14.87 5.41 -2.77
CA GLY A 25 -15.60 6.51 -3.42
C GLY A 25 -14.64 7.54 -4.03
N LYS A 26 -14.81 8.83 -3.68
CA LYS A 26 -13.84 9.87 -4.04
C LYS A 26 -12.69 9.86 -3.04
N GLY A 27 -11.46 9.73 -3.52
CA GLY A 27 -10.30 9.71 -2.63
C GLY A 27 -9.00 10.00 -3.34
N THR A 28 -7.97 10.20 -2.53
CA THR A 28 -6.59 10.41 -2.97
C THR A 28 -5.76 9.19 -2.61
N ILE A 29 -4.96 8.71 -3.55
CA ILE A 29 -4.03 7.60 -3.35
C ILE A 29 -2.62 8.13 -3.53
N THR A 30 -1.81 8.01 -2.48
CA THR A 30 -0.37 8.26 -2.56
C THR A 30 0.39 6.94 -2.36
N ARG A 31 1.60 6.86 -2.90
CA ARG A 31 2.41 5.65 -2.82
C ARG A 31 3.87 6.00 -2.54
N GLU A 32 4.55 5.13 -1.82
CA GLU A 32 5.99 5.23 -1.58
C GLU A 32 6.64 3.84 -1.64
N GLU A 33 7.89 3.79 -2.09
CA GLU A 33 8.70 2.57 -1.98
C GLU A 33 9.20 2.40 -0.54
N VAL A 34 9.12 1.19 -0.01
CA VAL A 34 9.50 0.86 1.37
C VAL A 34 10.47 -0.31 1.41
N SER A 35 11.29 -0.38 2.46
CA SER A 35 12.22 -1.50 2.65
C SER A 35 11.55 -2.71 3.29
N ALA A 36 12.16 -3.89 3.14
CA ALA A 36 11.70 -5.11 3.82
C ALA A 36 11.71 -4.94 5.36
N ASP A 37 12.74 -4.31 5.92
CA ASP A 37 12.82 -4.05 7.37
C ASP A 37 11.68 -3.17 7.87
N TYR A 38 11.25 -2.20 7.06
CA TYR A 38 10.07 -1.40 7.37
C TYR A 38 8.81 -2.28 7.42
N LEU A 39 8.64 -3.17 6.44
CA LEU A 39 7.51 -4.10 6.39
C LEU A 39 7.48 -5.03 7.61
N LYS A 40 8.61 -5.61 8.02
CA LYS A 40 8.68 -6.46 9.22
C LYS A 40 8.14 -5.75 10.45
N ARG A 41 8.54 -4.49 10.67
CA ARG A 41 8.04 -3.65 11.78
C ARG A 41 6.56 -3.35 11.63
N LEU A 42 6.10 -3.07 10.42
CA LEU A 42 4.71 -2.75 10.14
C LEU A 42 3.79 -3.97 10.41
N PHE A 43 4.16 -5.14 9.91
CA PHE A 43 3.42 -6.39 10.09
C PHE A 43 3.45 -6.87 11.53
N ALA A 44 4.57 -6.68 12.25
CA ALA A 44 4.64 -6.98 13.68
C ALA A 44 3.67 -6.12 14.51
N ARG A 45 3.41 -4.87 14.07
CA ARG A 45 2.50 -3.96 14.77
C ARG A 45 1.04 -4.21 14.45
N TYR A 46 0.71 -4.38 13.18
CA TYR A 46 -0.68 -4.38 12.71
C TYR A 46 -1.17 -5.75 12.27
N GLY A 47 -0.30 -6.73 12.10
CA GLY A 47 -0.64 -7.94 11.39
C GLY A 47 -0.60 -7.77 9.88
N VAL A 48 -0.72 -8.89 9.18
CA VAL A 48 -0.70 -8.94 7.71
C VAL A 48 -1.70 -9.96 7.18
N ILE A 49 -2.39 -9.60 6.10
CA ILE A 49 -3.25 -10.49 5.32
C ILE A 49 -2.75 -10.47 3.89
N VAL A 50 -2.32 -11.63 3.40
CA VAL A 50 -1.94 -11.80 2.00
C VAL A 50 -3.18 -12.08 1.16
N SER A 51 -3.34 -11.31 0.10
CA SER A 51 -4.33 -11.48 -0.95
C SER A 51 -3.59 -11.71 -2.26
N ALA A 52 -3.35 -12.97 -2.59
CA ALA A 52 -2.75 -13.38 -3.85
C ALA A 52 -3.51 -14.56 -4.42
N LYS A 53 -3.44 -14.73 -5.74
CA LYS A 53 -4.02 -15.90 -6.39
C LYS A 53 -3.11 -17.13 -6.16
N PRO A 54 -3.66 -18.36 -6.16
CA PRO A 54 -2.86 -19.57 -5.95
C PRO A 54 -1.69 -19.72 -6.92
N GLU A 55 -1.83 -19.27 -8.18
CA GLU A 55 -0.77 -19.34 -9.20
C GLU A 55 0.43 -18.43 -8.85
N GLN A 56 0.23 -17.46 -7.96
CA GLN A 56 1.26 -16.53 -7.52
C GLN A 56 1.99 -17.00 -6.25
N ARG A 57 1.62 -18.16 -5.70
CA ARG A 57 2.20 -18.72 -4.47
C ARG A 57 3.72 -18.79 -4.52
N ARG A 58 4.28 -19.31 -5.61
CA ARG A 58 5.73 -19.46 -5.78
C ARG A 58 6.48 -18.12 -5.65
N LEU A 59 5.87 -17.01 -6.10
CA LEU A 59 6.48 -15.67 -6.00
C LEU A 59 6.52 -15.18 -4.56
N LEU A 60 5.47 -15.46 -3.80
CA LEU A 60 5.41 -15.11 -2.38
C LEU A 60 6.36 -15.96 -1.54
N GLU A 61 6.55 -17.23 -1.92
CA GLU A 61 7.57 -18.10 -1.30
C GLU A 61 8.96 -17.50 -1.51
N LEU A 62 9.30 -17.10 -2.74
CA LEU A 62 10.57 -16.44 -3.03
C LEU A 62 10.75 -15.10 -2.28
N VAL A 63 9.68 -14.31 -2.16
CA VAL A 63 9.70 -13.08 -1.35
C VAL A 63 9.96 -13.40 0.12
N ASN A 64 9.35 -14.46 0.66
CA ASN A 64 9.61 -14.88 2.03
C ASN A 64 11.06 -15.34 2.20
N ASP A 65 11.59 -16.13 1.27
CA ASP A 65 12.96 -16.65 1.36
C ASP A 65 14.01 -15.53 1.23
N ASN A 66 13.81 -14.60 0.31
CA ASN A 66 14.76 -13.52 0.03
C ASN A 66 14.76 -12.41 1.08
N PHE A 67 13.60 -12.13 1.70
CA PHE A 67 13.43 -10.97 2.58
C PHE A 67 13.06 -11.35 4.01
N ASP A 68 12.83 -12.63 4.30
CA ASP A 68 12.42 -13.15 5.61
C ASP A 68 11.18 -12.40 6.15
N LEU A 69 10.15 -12.27 5.29
CA LEU A 69 8.92 -11.57 5.64
C LEU A 69 7.93 -12.46 6.41
N GLY A 70 8.03 -13.78 6.34
CA GLY A 70 7.14 -14.70 7.07
C GLY A 70 5.65 -14.55 6.72
N LEU A 71 5.35 -14.20 5.47
CA LEU A 71 3.98 -14.03 4.98
C LEU A 71 3.24 -15.37 4.94
N GLU A 72 2.04 -15.42 5.54
CA GLU A 72 1.14 -16.56 5.48
C GLU A 72 0.45 -16.61 4.10
N ILE A 73 0.87 -17.53 3.24
CA ILE A 73 0.36 -17.63 1.87
C ILE A 73 -0.98 -18.38 1.88
N PRO A 74 -2.08 -17.76 1.44
CA PRO A 74 -3.39 -18.38 1.49
C PRO A 74 -3.54 -19.43 0.38
N GLU A 75 -4.30 -20.49 0.65
CA GLU A 75 -4.67 -21.49 -0.38
C GLU A 75 -5.68 -20.95 -1.39
N THR A 76 -6.45 -19.93 -1.00
CA THR A 76 -7.48 -19.30 -1.84
C THR A 76 -7.35 -17.78 -1.81
N LEU A 77 -7.75 -17.13 -2.92
CA LEU A 77 -7.71 -15.67 -3.01
C LEU A 77 -8.62 -15.04 -1.96
N LYS A 78 -8.04 -14.25 -1.05
CA LYS A 78 -8.78 -13.45 -0.08
C LYS A 78 -9.12 -12.08 -0.66
N LEU A 79 -10.34 -11.92 -1.15
CA LEU A 79 -10.81 -10.62 -1.63
C LEU A 79 -10.94 -9.64 -0.46
N PHE A 80 -10.51 -8.40 -0.69
CA PHE A 80 -10.67 -7.30 0.25
C PHE A 80 -11.02 -6.03 -0.51
N GLN A 81 -11.68 -5.11 0.20
CA GLN A 81 -11.95 -3.77 -0.28
C GLN A 81 -11.26 -2.79 0.66
N LEU A 82 -10.63 -1.79 0.05
CA LEU A 82 -10.04 -0.69 0.78
C LEU A 82 -11.13 0.26 1.23
N SER A 83 -10.97 0.76 2.44
CA SER A 83 -11.85 1.77 3.06
C SER A 83 -11.01 2.68 3.95
N GLU A 84 -11.60 3.72 4.54
CA GLU A 84 -10.87 4.55 5.51
C GLU A 84 -10.38 3.76 6.73
N GLN A 85 -11.14 2.73 7.14
CA GLN A 85 -10.79 1.83 8.23
C GLN A 85 -9.74 0.79 7.79
N HIS A 86 -9.79 0.34 6.54
CA HIS A 86 -8.90 -0.66 5.96
C HIS A 86 -8.06 -0.07 4.83
N ARG A 87 -7.17 0.87 5.17
CA ARG A 87 -6.39 1.68 4.20
C ARG A 87 -4.92 1.28 4.04
N ARG A 88 -4.48 0.22 4.70
CA ARG A 88 -3.06 -0.19 4.68
C ARG A 88 -2.87 -1.26 3.61
N LEU A 89 -2.37 -0.85 2.45
CA LEU A 89 -2.03 -1.76 1.36
C LEU A 89 -0.53 -1.69 1.06
N VAL A 90 0.08 -2.85 0.88
CA VAL A 90 1.42 -3.02 0.32
C VAL A 90 1.28 -3.85 -0.95
N VAL A 91 1.78 -3.31 -2.06
CA VAL A 91 1.90 -4.04 -3.32
C VAL A 91 3.34 -4.47 -3.50
N ILE A 92 3.54 -5.76 -3.75
CA ILE A 92 4.82 -6.32 -4.14
C ILE A 92 4.89 -6.24 -5.67
N ASN A 93 5.71 -5.35 -6.18
CA ASN A 93 5.97 -5.24 -7.60
C ASN A 93 7.07 -6.22 -7.99
N VAL A 94 6.73 -7.13 -8.90
CA VAL A 94 7.69 -8.06 -9.50
C VAL A 94 8.22 -7.47 -10.80
N GLN A 95 9.54 -7.38 -10.89
CA GLN A 95 10.30 -6.96 -12.05
C GLN A 95 11.13 -8.14 -12.58
N GLY A 96 11.69 -8.01 -13.78
CA GLY A 96 12.45 -9.10 -14.44
C GLY A 96 11.59 -10.17 -15.10
N LEU A 97 10.32 -10.33 -14.69
CA LEU A 97 9.42 -11.33 -15.26
C LEU A 97 8.61 -10.82 -16.45
N ARG A 98 8.57 -11.62 -17.53
CA ARG A 98 7.70 -11.37 -18.68
C ARG A 98 6.23 -11.50 -18.31
N ARG A 99 5.41 -10.61 -18.90
CA ARG A 99 3.95 -10.58 -18.77
C ARG A 99 3.30 -10.88 -20.11
N LYS A 100 2.17 -11.59 -20.10
CA LYS A 100 1.31 -11.80 -21.27
C LYS A 100 -0.08 -11.24 -20.96
N ASN A 101 -0.58 -10.33 -21.80
CA ASN A 101 -1.87 -9.63 -21.60
C ASN A 101 -1.97 -8.91 -20.25
N GLY A 102 -0.87 -8.33 -19.76
CA GLY A 102 -0.83 -7.61 -18.48
C GLY A 102 -0.77 -8.49 -17.23
N SER A 103 -0.93 -9.82 -17.37
CA SER A 103 -0.76 -10.79 -16.30
C SER A 103 0.65 -11.38 -16.29
N LEU A 104 1.11 -11.76 -15.11
CA LEU A 104 2.24 -12.67 -14.94
C LEU A 104 1.90 -14.00 -15.64
N LEU A 105 2.90 -14.60 -16.30
CA LEU A 105 2.77 -15.89 -16.96
C LEU A 105 2.45 -16.97 -15.91
N PRO A 106 1.63 -17.97 -16.26
CA PRO A 106 1.29 -19.06 -15.35
C PRO A 106 2.49 -19.95 -15.01
N GLU A 107 3.49 -20.00 -15.88
CA GLU A 107 4.72 -20.77 -15.71
C GLU A 107 5.92 -19.89 -16.09
N TYR A 108 6.95 -19.95 -15.25
CA TYR A 108 8.25 -19.30 -15.44
C TYR A 108 9.33 -20.38 -15.42
N THR A 109 10.37 -20.22 -16.23
CA THR A 109 11.56 -21.07 -16.08
C THR A 109 12.26 -20.74 -14.76
N GLU A 110 13.08 -21.66 -14.22
CA GLU A 110 13.85 -21.37 -13.01
C GLU A 110 14.79 -20.19 -13.19
N GLU A 111 15.36 -20.03 -14.39
CA GLU A 111 16.23 -18.90 -14.74
C GLU A 111 15.47 -17.57 -14.69
N GLU A 112 14.30 -17.48 -15.34
CA GLU A 112 13.45 -16.28 -15.28
C GLU A 112 13.05 -15.96 -13.84
N PHE A 113 12.78 -17.00 -13.05
CA PHE A 113 12.39 -16.85 -11.65
C PHE A 113 13.53 -16.34 -10.76
N ASN A 114 14.77 -16.79 -11.02
CA ASN A 114 15.97 -16.37 -10.30
C ASN A 114 16.37 -14.92 -10.62
N GLU A 115 16.02 -14.43 -11.82
CA GLU A 115 16.23 -13.03 -12.22
C GLU A 115 15.16 -12.07 -11.68
N ALA A 116 14.09 -12.60 -11.06
CA ALA A 116 13.01 -11.77 -10.54
C ALA A 116 13.49 -10.87 -9.40
N THR A 117 13.23 -9.56 -9.53
CA THR A 117 13.47 -8.60 -8.45
C THR A 117 12.15 -8.08 -7.90
N PHE A 118 12.18 -7.69 -6.63
CA PHE A 118 10.99 -7.30 -5.87
C PHE A 118 11.14 -5.89 -5.31
N ILE A 119 10.13 -5.07 -5.54
CA ILE A 119 10.00 -3.73 -4.95
C ILE A 119 8.72 -3.71 -4.13
N PHE A 120 8.81 -3.20 -2.91
CA PHE A 120 7.67 -3.06 -2.02
C PHE A 120 7.14 -1.63 -2.10
N VAL A 121 5.87 -1.48 -2.47
CA VAL A 121 5.22 -0.18 -2.58
C VAL A 121 4.09 -0.12 -1.58
N LYS A 122 4.19 0.79 -0.62
CA LYS A 122 3.11 1.07 0.32
C LYS A 122 2.16 2.10 -0.27
N TYR A 123 0.88 1.81 -0.23
CA TYR A 123 -0.19 2.68 -0.64
C TYR A 123 -0.88 3.30 0.57
N TYR A 124 -1.09 4.61 0.48
CA TYR A 124 -1.87 5.40 1.42
C TYR A 124 -3.15 5.85 0.74
N ILE A 125 -4.26 5.60 1.42
CA ILE A 125 -5.58 5.94 0.91
C ILE A 125 -6.22 6.95 1.84
N GLN A 126 -6.71 8.03 1.24
CA GLN A 126 -7.43 9.11 1.91
C GLN A 126 -8.82 9.21 1.28
N GLY A 127 -9.89 9.23 2.10
CA GLY A 127 -11.28 9.42 1.64
C GLY A 127 -11.62 10.86 1.24
N ARG A 128 -10.61 11.69 0.97
CA ARG A 128 -10.77 13.07 0.53
C ARG A 128 -10.12 13.29 -0.82
N HIS A 129 -10.80 14.04 -1.67
CA HIS A 129 -10.29 14.34 -2.99
C HIS A 129 -9.15 15.36 -2.92
N TYR A 130 -8.16 15.23 -3.80
CA TYR A 130 -7.00 16.11 -3.81
C TYR A 130 -7.39 17.58 -4.01
N ASP A 131 -8.30 17.86 -4.93
CA ASP A 131 -8.75 19.23 -5.20
C ASP A 131 -9.42 19.88 -3.98
N GLU A 132 -10.19 19.12 -3.20
CA GLU A 132 -10.78 19.59 -1.95
C GLU A 132 -9.71 19.90 -0.90
N LEU A 133 -8.67 19.07 -0.81
CA LEU A 133 -7.53 19.30 0.06
C LEU A 133 -6.74 20.55 -0.35
N VAL A 134 -6.60 20.81 -1.66
CA VAL A 134 -5.92 22.00 -2.18
C VAL A 134 -6.72 23.26 -1.89
N GLU A 135 -8.04 23.22 -2.08
CA GLU A 135 -8.93 24.35 -1.83
C GLU A 135 -8.98 24.70 -0.33
N GLU A 136 -9.11 23.70 0.53
CA GLU A 136 -9.07 23.91 1.98
C GLU A 136 -7.72 24.47 2.44
N ASN A 137 -6.60 23.94 1.93
CA ASN A 137 -5.28 24.48 2.27
C ASN A 137 -5.13 25.96 1.88
N LYS A 138 -5.61 26.37 0.70
CA LYS A 138 -5.59 27.78 0.29
C LYS A 138 -6.40 28.66 1.24
N LYS A 139 -7.57 28.18 1.66
CA LYS A 139 -8.42 28.90 2.61
C LYS A 139 -7.76 29.02 3.98
N LEU A 140 -7.23 27.92 4.52
CA LEU A 140 -6.52 27.91 5.81
C LEU A 140 -5.30 28.83 5.80
N GLN A 141 -4.55 28.86 4.69
CA GLN A 141 -3.40 29.73 4.55
C GLN A 141 -3.80 31.21 4.55
N PHE A 142 -4.88 31.56 3.84
CA PHE A 142 -5.44 32.91 3.87
C PHE A 142 -5.91 33.32 5.28
N GLU A 143 -6.62 32.43 5.99
CA GLU A 143 -7.06 32.69 7.37
C GLU A 143 -5.89 32.89 8.33
N LEU A 144 -4.84 32.06 8.21
CA LEU A 144 -3.62 32.19 9.00
C LEU A 144 -2.90 33.51 8.73
N ASP A 145 -2.77 33.91 7.47
CA ASP A 145 -2.12 35.16 7.08
C ASP A 145 -2.87 36.37 7.68
N GLN A 146 -4.22 36.36 7.61
CA GLN A 146 -5.05 37.41 8.23
C GLN A 146 -4.89 37.47 9.76
N GLU A 147 -4.82 36.32 10.44
CA GLU A 147 -4.63 36.28 11.89
C GLU A 147 -3.23 36.79 12.30
N VAL A 148 -2.19 36.41 11.55
CA VAL A 148 -0.82 36.91 11.76
C VAL A 148 -0.74 38.42 11.55
N GLU A 149 -1.36 38.94 10.48
CA GLU A 149 -1.44 40.38 10.23
C GLU A 149 -2.16 41.12 11.36
N TRP A 150 -3.28 40.57 11.86
CA TRP A 150 -4.01 41.16 12.97
C TRP A 150 -3.19 41.20 14.25
N ARG A 151 -2.53 40.09 14.61
CA ARG A 151 -1.64 40.03 15.79
C ARG A 151 -0.49 41.02 15.69
N ASN A 152 0.17 41.10 14.53
CA ASN A 152 1.26 42.04 14.29
C ASN A 152 0.82 43.51 14.39
N ARG A 153 -0.47 43.81 14.14
CA ARG A 153 -1.03 45.15 14.31
C ARG A 153 -1.40 45.45 15.76
N THR A 154 -1.89 44.47 16.51
CA THR A 154 -2.26 44.65 17.93
C THR A 154 -1.06 44.65 18.87
N ASP A 155 0.04 43.98 18.53
CA ASP A 155 1.27 43.96 19.33
C ASP A 155 2.17 45.19 19.11
N ASN A 156 1.95 45.96 18.05
CA ASN A 156 2.70 47.18 17.71
C ASN A 156 1.91 48.49 17.97
N GLY A 157 0.79 48.43 18.68
CA GLY A 157 -0.03 49.58 19.06
C GLY A 157 -0.20 49.69 20.57
#